data_AF-D1JA16-F1
#
_entry.id   AF-D1JA16-F1
#
_cell.length_a   1.000
_cell.length_b   1.000
_cell.length_c   1.000
_cell.angle_alpha   90.00
_cell.angle_beta   90.00
_cell.angle_gamma   90.00
#
_symmetry.space_group_name_H-M   'P 1'
#
loop_
_entity.id
_entity.type
_entity.pdbx_description
1 polymer ?
#
loop_
_entity_poly.entity_id
_entity_poly.type
_entity_poly.pdbx_seq_one_letter_code
_entity_poly.pdbx_strand_id
1 'polypeptide(L)'
;MGKGKSIAVMKFEVIRNTGDTSTLTGTVTTASKTDGTEISVSVNHGEFRVGTSSIKGDCDGDGELTVRDTLAALQVSVVKRAIDMCYDYNGDGEVDSSDAREILKAIGADQ
;
A
#
# COMPACT_ATOMS: atom_id res chain seq x y z
N MET A 1 24.34 -14.27 24.49
CA MET A 1 23.75 -12.94 24.74
C MET A 1 23.09 -12.46 23.44
N GLY A 2 21.76 -12.53 23.34
CA GLY A 2 21.04 -12.20 22.10
C GLY A 2 20.98 -10.68 21.89
N LYS A 3 21.35 -10.21 20.69
CA LYS A 3 21.15 -8.81 20.28
C LYS A 3 19.64 -8.54 20.22
N GLY A 4 19.10 -7.78 21.18
CA GLY A 4 17.73 -7.31 21.12
C GLY A 4 17.55 -6.41 19.90
N LYS A 5 16.69 -6.83 18.96
CA LYS A 5 16.24 -5.98 17.86
C LYS A 5 14.92 -5.36 18.30
N SER A 6 14.86 -4.04 18.39
CA SER A 6 13.63 -3.31 18.67
C SER A 6 13.07 -2.75 17.37
N ILE A 7 11.77 -2.89 17.17
CA ILE A 7 11.04 -2.31 16.04
C ILE A 7 10.01 -1.36 16.62
N ALA A 8 10.03 -0.11 16.16
CA ALA A 8 8.96 0.84 16.40
C ALA A 8 8.09 0.93 15.13
N VAL A 9 6.77 0.87 15.30
CA VAL A 9 5.82 1.01 14.20
C VAL A 9 5.09 2.35 14.36
N MET A 10 5.16 3.18 13.33
CA MET A 10 4.45 4.46 13.27
C MET A 10 3.35 4.39 12.22
N LYS A 11 2.20 5.00 12.50
CA LYS A 11 1.09 5.15 11.55
C LYS A 11 1.03 6.61 11.10
N PHE A 12 0.86 6.81 9.80
CA PHE A 12 0.69 8.12 9.19
C PHE A 12 -0.53 8.11 8.27
N GLU A 13 -1.14 9.28 8.10
CA GLU A 13 -2.22 9.50 7.14
C GLU A 13 -1.66 10.07 5.85
N VAL A 14 -2.14 9.55 4.71
CA VAL A 14 -1.76 10.04 3.40
C VAL A 14 -2.75 11.13 3.00
N ILE A 15 -2.29 12.39 2.97
CA ILE A 15 -3.13 13.57 2.70
C ILE A 15 -2.94 14.16 1.29
N ARG A 16 -2.15 13.49 0.46
CA ARG A 16 -1.74 13.93 -0.89
C ARG A 16 -2.23 12.95 -1.96
N ASN A 17 -2.16 13.39 -3.21
CA ASN A 17 -2.72 12.63 -4.32
C ASN A 17 -1.77 11.52 -4.78
N THR A 18 -2.35 10.54 -5.43
CA THR A 18 -1.67 9.49 -6.19
C THR A 18 -0.59 10.07 -7.10
N GLY A 19 0.65 9.54 -6.98
CA GLY A 19 1.83 10.03 -7.71
C GLY A 19 2.65 11.06 -6.95
N ASP A 20 2.11 11.67 -5.89
CA ASP A 20 2.88 12.57 -5.03
C ASP A 20 3.95 11.80 -4.25
N THR A 21 5.11 12.43 -4.08
CA THR A 21 6.20 11.92 -3.24
C THR A 21 6.35 12.79 -1.99
N SER A 22 6.83 12.18 -0.92
CA SER A 22 7.19 12.85 0.32
C SER A 22 8.48 12.25 0.89
N THR A 23 9.43 13.11 1.22
CA THR A 23 10.67 12.67 1.86
C THR A 23 10.39 12.31 3.32
N LEU A 24 10.75 11.09 3.71
CA LEU A 24 10.72 10.64 5.09
C LEU A 24 12.10 10.87 5.73
N THR A 25 12.18 11.89 6.58
CA THR A 25 13.38 12.20 7.35
C THR A 25 13.24 11.72 8.80
N GLY A 26 14.38 11.41 9.42
CA GLY A 26 14.46 11.01 10.81
C GLY A 26 15.73 11.58 11.41
N THR A 27 15.72 11.85 12.71
CA THR A 27 16.89 12.34 13.44
C THR A 27 17.09 11.50 14.69
N VAL A 28 18.35 11.19 15.01
CA VAL A 28 18.70 10.57 16.28
C VAL A 28 18.93 11.70 17.27
N THR A 29 18.04 11.82 18.26
CA THR A 29 18.16 12.81 19.33
C THR A 29 19.08 12.31 20.44
N THR A 30 18.94 11.04 20.82
CA THR A 30 19.80 10.38 21.79
C THR A 30 20.02 8.92 21.40
N ALA A 31 21.25 8.44 21.57
CA ALA A 31 21.58 7.04 21.49
C ALA A 31 22.74 6.76 22.44
N SER A 32 22.51 5.90 23.43
CA SER A 32 23.51 5.59 24.45
C SER A 32 23.40 4.15 24.93
N LYS A 33 24.48 3.65 25.52
CA LYS A 33 24.50 2.39 26.27
C LYS A 33 23.87 2.57 27.64
N THR A 34 23.67 1.47 28.37
CA THR A 34 23.14 1.47 29.75
C THR A 34 24.03 2.21 30.74
N ASP A 35 25.31 2.41 30.42
CA ASP A 35 26.26 3.18 31.22
C ASP A 35 26.28 4.68 30.87
N GLY A 36 25.41 5.13 29.96
CA GLY A 36 25.33 6.52 29.53
C GLY A 36 26.30 6.90 28.42
N THR A 37 27.20 6.01 27.99
CA THR A 37 28.12 6.29 26.87
C THR A 37 27.32 6.50 25.58
N GLU A 38 27.48 7.66 24.95
CA GLU A 38 26.88 7.93 23.64
C GLU A 38 27.40 6.98 22.56
N ILE A 39 26.52 6.63 21.62
CA ILE A 39 26.86 5.80 20.47
C ILE A 39 26.36 6.46 19.18
N SER A 40 27.16 6.36 18.13
CA SER A 40 26.75 6.83 16.81
C SER A 40 25.78 5.84 16.17
N VAL A 41 24.64 6.35 15.71
CA VAL A 41 23.63 5.58 14.97
C VAL A 41 23.42 6.28 13.63
N SER A 42 23.49 5.52 12.54
CA SER A 42 23.20 6.04 11.21
C SER A 42 21.70 6.06 10.97
N VAL A 43 21.20 7.15 10.38
CA VAL A 43 19.83 7.24 9.88
C VAL A 43 19.85 7.08 8.37
N ASN A 44 19.01 6.18 7.87
CA ASN A 44 18.70 6.12 6.43
C ASN A 44 17.38 6.86 6.22
N HIS A 45 17.44 7.97 5.49
CA HIS A 45 16.23 8.66 5.06
C HIS A 45 15.55 7.87 3.95
N GLY A 46 14.23 7.99 3.87
CA GLY A 46 13.41 7.31 2.88
C GLY A 46 12.64 8.29 2.01
N GLU A 47 12.04 7.75 0.95
CA GLU A 47 11.01 8.42 0.18
C GLU A 47 9.74 7.59 0.26
N PHE A 48 8.63 8.25 0.57
CA PHE A 48 7.31 7.67 0.45
C PHE A 48 6.67 8.20 -0.84
N ARG A 49 6.24 7.30 -1.71
CA ARG A 49 5.46 7.64 -2.90
C ARG A 49 4.05 7.13 -2.71
N VAL A 50 3.06 8.00 -2.90
CA VAL A 50 1.66 7.58 -2.94
C VAL A 50 1.51 6.71 -4.18
N GLY A 51 1.26 5.43 -3.97
CA GLY A 51 1.14 4.44 -5.04
C GLY A 51 0.13 4.90 -6.08
N THR A 52 0.61 5.04 -7.31
CA THR A 52 -0.18 4.84 -8.51
C THR A 52 -0.03 3.36 -8.82
N SER A 53 -1.06 2.53 -8.73
CA SER A 53 -1.23 1.77 -9.96
C SER A 53 -1.75 2.78 -10.96
N SER A 54 -0.99 3.04 -12.01
CA SER A 54 -1.48 3.84 -13.14
C SER A 54 -2.61 3.12 -13.87
N ILE A 55 -2.84 1.85 -13.54
CA ILE A 55 -3.84 1.00 -14.14
C ILE A 55 -5.02 0.94 -13.18
N LYS A 56 -6.15 1.49 -13.64
CA LYS A 56 -7.42 1.37 -12.94
C LYS A 56 -7.70 -0.11 -12.67
N GLY A 57 -8.00 -0.47 -11.42
CA GLY A 57 -8.31 -1.84 -11.02
C GLY A 57 -7.10 -2.72 -10.62
N ASP A 58 -5.85 -2.27 -10.79
CA ASP A 58 -4.68 -2.96 -10.23
C ASP A 58 -4.51 -2.53 -8.76
N CYS A 59 -5.02 -3.38 -7.89
CA CYS A 59 -5.12 -3.14 -6.47
C CYS A 59 -4.05 -3.88 -5.65
N ASP A 60 -3.38 -4.87 -6.26
CA ASP A 60 -2.24 -5.53 -5.64
C ASP A 60 -0.93 -4.76 -5.86
N GLY A 61 -0.95 -3.78 -6.78
CA GLY A 61 0.12 -2.81 -7.01
C GLY A 61 1.30 -3.42 -7.76
N ASP A 62 1.11 -4.53 -8.47
CA ASP A 62 2.16 -5.19 -9.25
C ASP A 62 2.45 -4.48 -10.59
N GLY A 63 1.61 -3.53 -10.98
CA GLY A 63 1.77 -2.70 -12.17
C GLY A 63 1.15 -3.31 -13.42
N GLU A 64 0.41 -4.40 -13.32
CA GLU A 64 -0.34 -5.05 -14.39
C GLU A 64 -1.81 -5.24 -13.99
N LEU A 65 -2.75 -5.09 -14.92
CA LEU A 65 -4.14 -5.50 -14.68
C LEU A 65 -4.31 -6.94 -15.13
N THR A 66 -4.58 -7.84 -14.20
CA THR A 66 -4.59 -9.28 -14.46
C THR A 66 -5.86 -9.97 -13.94
N VAL A 67 -5.94 -11.29 -14.18
CA VAL A 67 -6.99 -12.15 -13.60
C VAL A 67 -6.92 -12.17 -12.07
N ARG A 68 -5.75 -11.86 -11.47
CA ARG A 68 -5.60 -11.81 -10.01
C ARG A 68 -6.38 -10.64 -9.42
N ASP A 69 -6.32 -9.47 -10.07
CA ASP A 69 -7.12 -8.30 -9.69
C ASP A 69 -8.61 -8.57 -9.84
N THR A 70 -9.00 -9.26 -10.92
CA THR A 70 -10.39 -9.70 -11.14
C THR A 70 -10.88 -10.60 -9.99
N LEU A 71 -10.05 -11.57 -9.60
CA LEU A 71 -10.38 -12.48 -8.50
C LEU A 71 -10.45 -11.74 -7.16
N ALA A 72 -9.56 -10.79 -6.93
CA ALA A 72 -9.55 -9.97 -5.73
C ALA A 72 -10.81 -9.10 -5.64
N ALA A 73 -11.21 -8.42 -6.72
CA ALA A 73 -12.48 -7.68 -6.80
C ALA A 73 -13.69 -8.57 -6.48
N LEU A 74 -13.73 -9.79 -7.04
CA LEU A 74 -14.80 -10.75 -6.76
C LEU A 74 -14.80 -11.18 -5.29
N GLN A 75 -13.64 -11.46 -4.69
CA GLN A 75 -13.56 -11.83 -3.28
C GLN A 75 -13.98 -10.70 -2.34
N VAL A 76 -13.65 -9.45 -2.68
CA VAL A 76 -14.07 -8.26 -1.91
C VAL A 76 -15.60 -8.11 -1.95
N SER A 77 -16.23 -8.29 -3.11
CA SER A 77 -17.69 -8.23 -3.24
C SER A 77 -18.43 -9.23 -2.36
N VAL A 78 -17.87 -10.44 -2.18
CA VAL A 78 -18.49 -11.53 -1.40
C VAL A 78 -18.23 -11.38 0.10
N VAL A 79 -17.00 -11.01 0.49
CA VAL A 79 -16.57 -11.08 1.89
C VAL A 79 -16.90 -9.79 2.67
N LYS A 80 -17.27 -8.68 2.00
CA LYS A 80 -17.52 -7.37 2.63
C LYS A 80 -16.42 -6.96 3.61
N ARG A 81 -15.16 -7.23 3.25
CA ARG A 81 -14.01 -6.63 3.96
C ARG A 81 -14.04 -5.12 3.75
N ALA A 82 -13.33 -4.37 4.60
CA ALA A 82 -13.20 -2.92 4.49
C ALA A 82 -13.00 -2.55 3.02
N ILE A 83 -13.98 -1.83 2.46
CA ILE A 83 -14.08 -1.59 1.03
C ILE A 83 -12.88 -0.74 0.65
N ASP A 84 -11.94 -1.35 -0.07
CA ASP A 84 -10.94 -0.60 -0.79
C ASP A 84 -11.58 -0.19 -2.11
N MET A 85 -11.85 1.11 -2.25
CA MET A 85 -12.44 1.69 -3.45
C MET A 85 -11.53 1.54 -4.68
N CYS A 86 -10.30 1.05 -4.53
CA CYS A 86 -9.50 0.66 -5.69
C CYS A 86 -10.21 -0.41 -6.56
N TYR A 87 -11.08 -1.24 -5.96
CA TYR A 87 -11.84 -2.28 -6.65
C TYR A 87 -13.16 -1.79 -7.26
N ASP A 88 -13.57 -0.54 -7.04
CA ASP A 88 -14.71 0.10 -7.71
C ASP A 88 -14.28 0.49 -9.13
N TYR A 89 -14.34 -0.50 -10.03
CA TYR A 89 -13.88 -0.37 -11.39
C TYR A 89 -14.90 0.34 -12.27
N ASN A 90 -16.20 0.20 -12.01
CA ASN A 90 -17.23 0.86 -12.80
C ASN A 90 -17.47 2.33 -12.33
N GLY A 91 -17.04 2.69 -11.11
CA GLY A 91 -17.15 4.02 -10.51
C GLY A 91 -18.53 4.34 -9.93
N ASP A 92 -19.32 3.32 -9.57
CA ASP A 92 -20.69 3.49 -9.06
C ASP A 92 -20.75 3.72 -7.53
N GLY A 93 -19.60 3.65 -6.85
CA GLY A 93 -19.49 3.85 -5.42
C GLY A 93 -19.70 2.58 -4.59
N GLU A 94 -19.95 1.45 -5.23
CA GLU A 94 -20.02 0.12 -4.64
C GLU A 94 -18.89 -0.77 -5.19
N VAL A 95 -18.55 -1.86 -4.49
CA VAL A 95 -17.63 -2.88 -5.00
C VAL A 95 -18.40 -4.19 -5.07
N ASP A 96 -18.84 -4.55 -6.28
CA ASP A 96 -19.67 -5.71 -6.51
C ASP A 96 -19.16 -6.60 -7.68
N SER A 97 -19.93 -7.63 -8.03
CA SER A 97 -19.55 -8.56 -9.11
C SER A 97 -19.45 -7.89 -10.50
N SER A 98 -20.05 -6.72 -10.68
CA SER A 98 -20.01 -5.91 -11.89
C SER A 98 -18.61 -5.37 -12.13
N ASP A 99 -17.90 -4.95 -11.08
CA ASP A 99 -16.51 -4.49 -11.17
C ASP A 99 -15.60 -5.59 -11.67
N ALA A 100 -15.70 -6.78 -11.06
CA ALA A 100 -14.93 -7.95 -11.48
C ALA A 100 -15.21 -8.29 -12.96
N ARG A 101 -16.47 -8.20 -13.40
CA ARG A 101 -16.83 -8.44 -14.81
C ARG A 101 -16.20 -7.41 -15.74
N GLU A 102 -16.14 -6.14 -15.34
CA GLU A 102 -15.53 -5.10 -16.16
C GLU A 102 -14.01 -5.20 -16.22
N ILE A 103 -13.35 -5.59 -15.13
CA ILE A 103 -11.92 -5.92 -15.12
C ILE A 103 -11.65 -7.11 -16.07
N LEU A 104 -12.45 -8.18 -16.00
CA LEU A 104 -12.31 -9.34 -16.88
C LEU A 104 -12.40 -8.97 -18.38
N LYS A 105 -13.30 -8.05 -18.72
CA LYS A 105 -13.41 -7.49 -20.08
C LYS A 105 -12.21 -6.65 -20.45
N ALA A 106 -11.72 -5.82 -19.53
CA ALA A 106 -10.58 -4.94 -19.76
C ALA A 106 -9.28 -5.72 -20.05
N ILE A 107 -9.11 -6.89 -19.41
CA ILE A 107 -7.95 -7.77 -19.64
C ILE A 107 -8.14 -8.73 -20.84
N GLY A 108 -9.30 -8.70 -21.50
CA GLY A 108 -9.58 -9.53 -22.69
C GLY A 108 -9.75 -11.03 -22.40
N ALA A 109 -10.04 -11.41 -21.15
CA ALA A 109 -10.23 -12.81 -20.74
C ALA A 109 -11.69 -13.32 -20.87
N ASP A 110 -12.59 -12.47 -21.37
CA ASP A 110 -14.00 -12.74 -21.72
C ASP A 110 -14.17 -13.06 -23.23
N GLN A 111 -13.18 -13.70 -23.86
CA GLN A 111 -13.22 -14.11 -25.28
C GLN A 111 -13.14 -15.64 -25.39
#